data_AF-A0A7S4V6M8-F1
#
_entry.id   AF-A0A7S4V6M8-F1
#
_cell.length_a   1.000
_cell.length_b   1.000
_cell.length_c   1.000
_cell.angle_alpha   90.00
_cell.angle_beta   90.00
_cell.angle_gamma   90.00
#
_symmetry.space_group_name_H-M   'P 1'
#
loop_
_entity.id
_entity.type
_entity.pdbx_description
1 polymer ?
#
loop_
_entity_poly.entity_id
_entity_poly.type
_entity_poly.pdbx_seq_one_letter_code
_entity_poly.pdbx_strand_id
1 'polypeptide(L)'
;DILHIVLLFCFFHHQLTYCTLFSCFVSFIINDLWLNRNQLIGTIPTELGALPLLEDLSLDSNQLTGTIPTELGVLSSLQVLRLNDNQLIQTIPTELGTLSLLEELYLFNNNLSGSMPQEACNLRTTNGGLLSSLDADCKSEV
;
A
#
# COMPACT_ATOMS: atom_id res chain seq x y z
N ASP A 1 -17.04 0.73 -3.05
CA ASP A 1 -15.84 1.18 -2.33
C ASP A 1 -14.68 0.27 -2.70
N ILE A 2 -13.46 0.61 -2.30
CA ILE A 2 -12.27 -0.21 -2.59
C ILE A 2 -12.35 -1.62 -1.99
N LEU A 3 -12.95 -1.77 -0.82
CA LEU A 3 -13.12 -3.06 -0.14
C LEU A 3 -13.91 -4.05 -1.01
N HIS A 4 -15.04 -3.61 -1.57
CA HIS A 4 -15.84 -4.44 -2.47
C HIS A 4 -15.06 -4.87 -3.70
N ILE A 5 -14.20 -4.01 -4.26
CA ILE A 5 -13.38 -4.36 -5.43
C ILE A 5 -12.32 -5.38 -5.07
N VAL A 6 -11.61 -5.20 -3.96
CA VAL A 6 -10.62 -6.17 -3.47
C VAL A 6 -11.29 -7.52 -3.22
N LEU A 7 -12.47 -7.53 -2.57
CA LEU A 7 -13.26 -8.75 -2.39
C LEU A 7 -13.71 -9.35 -3.74
N LEU A 8 -14.18 -8.53 -4.68
CA LEU A 8 -14.57 -8.97 -6.02
C LEU A 8 -13.41 -9.61 -6.80
N PHE A 9 -12.19 -9.07 -6.72
CA PHE A 9 -11.01 -9.71 -7.31
C PHE A 9 -10.70 -11.05 -6.63
N CYS A 10 -10.85 -11.13 -5.30
CA CYS A 10 -10.74 -12.41 -4.57
C CYS A 10 -11.84 -13.41 -4.96
N PHE A 11 -13.04 -12.95 -5.33
CA PHE A 11 -14.19 -13.81 -5.69
C PHE A 11 -14.28 -14.17 -7.18
N PHE A 12 -13.95 -13.28 -8.12
CA PHE A 12 -14.14 -13.50 -9.57
C PHE A 12 -13.14 -14.51 -10.16
N HIS A 13 -12.01 -14.77 -9.50
CA HIS A 13 -11.12 -15.87 -9.87
C HIS A 13 -11.62 -17.25 -9.45
N HIS A 14 -12.77 -17.32 -8.76
CA HIS A 14 -13.43 -18.57 -8.41
C HIS A 14 -14.91 -18.53 -8.82
N GLN A 15 -15.21 -18.96 -10.04
CA GLN A 15 -16.43 -19.73 -10.21
C GLN A 15 -16.24 -20.97 -9.33
N LEU A 16 -16.80 -20.98 -8.11
CA LEU A 16 -17.28 -22.15 -7.33
C LEU A 16 -17.37 -21.83 -5.83
N THR A 17 -18.61 -21.72 -5.36
CA THR A 17 -19.20 -22.38 -4.17
C THR A 17 -18.42 -22.54 -2.85
N TYR A 18 -19.02 -21.94 -1.81
CA TYR A 18 -18.90 -22.22 -0.37
C TYR A 18 -17.54 -21.99 0.30
N CYS A 19 -17.37 -20.81 0.91
CA CYS A 19 -16.43 -20.63 2.00
C CYS A 19 -17.10 -19.85 3.15
N THR A 20 -17.82 -20.57 4.01
CA THR A 20 -18.35 -20.07 5.29
C THR A 20 -17.46 -20.47 6.46
N LEU A 21 -16.14 -20.55 6.28
CA LEU A 21 -15.19 -20.84 7.36
C LEU A 21 -13.87 -20.09 7.15
N PHE A 22 -13.44 -19.48 8.24
CA PHE A 22 -12.37 -18.51 8.45
C PHE A 22 -10.94 -19.05 8.21
N SER A 23 -10.69 -19.90 7.20
CA SER A 23 -9.31 -20.39 6.95
C SER A 23 -9.01 -20.82 5.51
N CYS A 24 -9.65 -20.23 4.50
CA CYS A 24 -9.11 -20.37 3.15
C CYS A 24 -7.87 -19.47 3.04
N PHE A 25 -6.71 -20.00 3.45
CA PHE A 25 -5.40 -19.55 2.96
C PHE A 25 -5.36 -19.85 1.47
N VAL A 26 -6.07 -19.03 0.69
CA VAL A 26 -5.80 -18.93 -0.73
C VAL A 26 -4.50 -18.17 -0.78
N SER A 27 -3.40 -18.86 -1.11
CA SER A 27 -2.19 -18.20 -1.56
C SER A 27 -2.56 -17.56 -2.90
N PHE A 28 -3.11 -16.34 -2.83
CA PHE A 28 -3.42 -15.54 -3.99
C PHE A 28 -2.09 -15.15 -4.63
N ILE A 29 -1.83 -15.63 -5.85
CA ILE A 29 -0.69 -15.23 -6.65
C ILE A 29 -1.09 -13.94 -7.37
N ILE A 30 -1.17 -12.84 -6.62
CA ILE A 30 -1.32 -11.50 -7.17
C ILE A 30 0.01 -10.81 -6.92
N ASN A 31 0.75 -10.55 -8.00
CA ASN A 31 1.98 -9.76 -7.94
C ASN A 31 1.67 -8.27 -8.17
N ASP A 32 0.69 -7.96 -9.02
CA ASP A 32 0.36 -6.58 -9.37
C ASP A 32 -1.12 -6.30 -9.12
N LEU A 33 -1.42 -5.24 -8.37
CA LEU A 33 -2.78 -4.74 -8.16
C LEU A 33 -2.85 -3.26 -8.53
N TRP A 34 -3.36 -3.00 -9.74
CA TRP A 34 -3.54 -1.64 -10.26
C TRP A 34 -5.01 -1.24 -10.25
N LEU A 35 -5.35 -0.36 -9.32
CA LEU A 35 -6.66 0.25 -9.18
C LEU A 35 -6.58 1.79 -9.28
N ASN A 36 -5.47 2.30 -9.81
CA ASN A 36 -5.22 3.72 -9.94
C ASN A 36 -6.13 4.41 -10.97
N ARG A 37 -6.30 5.72 -10.84
CA ARG A 37 -7.11 6.58 -11.72
C ARG A 37 -8.58 6.14 -11.80
N ASN A 38 -9.14 5.83 -10.65
CA ASN A 38 -10.55 5.50 -10.50
C ASN A 38 -11.26 6.53 -9.59
N GLN A 39 -12.52 6.24 -9.26
CA GLN A 39 -13.30 7.03 -8.30
C GLN A 39 -13.52 6.23 -7.01
N LEU A 40 -12.50 5.47 -6.58
CA LEU A 40 -12.62 4.63 -5.39
C LEU A 40 -12.69 5.50 -4.14
N ILE A 41 -13.63 5.13 -3.28
CA ILE A 41 -13.91 5.76 -2.00
C ILE A 41 -13.73 4.75 -0.86
N GLY A 42 -13.63 5.26 0.36
CA GLY A 42 -13.46 4.46 1.57
C GLY A 42 -12.00 4.34 1.99
N THR A 43 -11.73 3.46 2.96
CA THR A 43 -10.40 3.25 3.52
C THR A 43 -9.66 2.13 2.79
N ILE A 44 -8.33 2.19 2.78
CA ILE A 44 -7.50 1.07 2.31
C ILE A 44 -7.78 -0.15 3.21
N PRO A 45 -8.22 -1.30 2.65
CA PRO A 45 -8.51 -2.49 3.42
C PRO A 45 -7.26 -3.11 4.04
N THR A 46 -7.34 -3.58 5.28
CA THR A 46 -6.23 -4.28 5.95
C THR A 46 -5.97 -5.65 5.33
N GLU A 47 -6.99 -6.22 4.68
CA GLU A 47 -6.94 -7.50 3.96
C GLU A 47 -5.92 -7.51 2.81
N LEU A 48 -5.52 -6.34 2.29
CA LEU A 48 -4.43 -6.24 1.31
C LEU A 48 -3.10 -6.76 1.87
N GLY A 49 -2.89 -6.69 3.20
CA GLY A 49 -1.73 -7.28 3.87
C GLY A 49 -1.67 -8.82 3.80
N ALA A 50 -2.74 -9.48 3.37
CA ALA A 50 -2.80 -10.93 3.21
C ALA A 50 -2.36 -11.43 1.81
N LEU A 51 -1.76 -10.57 0.99
CA LEU A 51 -1.27 -10.88 -0.36
C LEU A 51 0.28 -10.99 -0.37
N PRO A 52 0.88 -12.09 0.10
CA PRO A 52 2.31 -12.18 0.39
C PRO A 52 3.23 -12.04 -0.84
N LEU A 53 2.68 -12.21 -2.05
CA LEU A 53 3.40 -12.12 -3.30
C LEU A 53 3.21 -10.78 -4.01
N LEU A 54 2.50 -9.82 -3.41
CA LEU A 54 2.27 -8.52 -4.04
C LEU A 54 3.58 -7.73 -4.15
N GLU A 55 3.92 -7.35 -5.39
CA GLU A 55 5.11 -6.61 -5.80
C GLU A 55 4.76 -5.15 -6.15
N ASP A 56 3.66 -4.88 -6.86
CA ASP A 56 3.18 -3.52 -7.18
C ASP A 56 1.75 -3.31 -6.69
N LEU A 57 1.58 -2.34 -5.78
CA LEU A 57 0.27 -1.84 -5.35
C LEU A 57 0.10 -0.39 -5.81
N SER A 58 -0.78 -0.18 -6.78
CA SER A 58 -1.10 1.15 -7.31
C SER A 58 -2.56 1.52 -7.04
N LEU A 59 -2.77 2.42 -6.07
CA LEU A 59 -4.07 2.98 -5.66
C LEU A 59 -4.15 4.50 -5.91
N ASP A 60 -3.17 5.07 -6.61
CA ASP A 60 -3.06 6.50 -6.83
C ASP A 60 -4.23 7.09 -7.63
N SER A 61 -4.43 8.40 -7.52
CA SER A 61 -5.47 9.12 -8.25
C SER A 61 -6.89 8.57 -7.96
N ASN A 62 -7.27 8.53 -6.69
CA ASN A 62 -8.57 8.06 -6.20
C ASN A 62 -9.12 9.04 -5.12
N GLN A 63 -10.19 8.65 -4.42
CA GLN A 63 -10.80 9.41 -3.32
C GLN A 63 -10.75 8.62 -2.01
N LEU A 64 -9.66 7.88 -1.79
CA LEU A 64 -9.46 7.06 -0.59
C LEU A 64 -9.21 7.96 0.63
N THR A 65 -9.82 7.61 1.76
CA THR A 65 -9.74 8.34 3.03
C THR A 65 -9.19 7.45 4.13
N GLY A 66 -9.01 8.01 5.34
CA GLY A 66 -8.51 7.25 6.48
C GLY A 66 -6.99 7.10 6.47
N THR A 67 -6.48 6.12 7.21
CA THR A 67 -5.04 5.93 7.45
C THR A 67 -4.45 4.93 6.47
N ILE A 68 -3.12 4.95 6.32
CA ILE A 68 -2.40 3.85 5.68
C ILE A 68 -2.35 2.68 6.68
N PRO A 69 -2.85 1.47 6.34
CA PRO A 69 -2.82 0.32 7.23
C PRO A 69 -1.39 -0.15 7.53
N THR A 70 -1.11 -0.50 8.78
CA THR A 70 0.19 -1.07 9.19
C THR A 70 0.40 -2.47 8.59
N GLU A 71 -0.70 -3.16 8.25
CA GLU A 71 -0.70 -4.48 7.61
C GLU A 71 -0.04 -4.47 6.22
N LEU A 72 0.07 -3.32 5.55
CA LEU A 72 0.87 -3.24 4.32
C LEU A 72 2.37 -3.46 4.58
N GLY A 73 2.84 -3.24 5.82
CA GLY A 73 4.23 -3.46 6.21
C GLY A 73 4.64 -4.93 6.32
N VAL A 74 3.71 -5.89 6.17
CA VAL A 74 4.06 -7.34 6.12
C VAL A 74 4.26 -7.87 4.70
N LEU A 75 4.05 -7.04 3.68
CA LEU A 75 4.16 -7.40 2.27
C LEU A 75 5.62 -7.48 1.83
N SER A 76 6.33 -8.54 2.24
CA SER A 76 7.78 -8.67 2.05
C SER A 76 8.26 -8.65 0.59
N SER A 77 7.35 -8.90 -0.37
CA SER A 77 7.64 -8.89 -1.81
C SER A 77 7.40 -7.52 -2.47
N LEU A 78 6.84 -6.56 -1.74
CA LEU A 78 6.41 -5.27 -2.28
C LEU A 78 7.62 -4.43 -2.70
N GLN A 79 7.63 -4.06 -3.97
CA GLN A 79 8.64 -3.23 -4.62
C GLN A 79 8.12 -1.83 -4.89
N VAL A 80 6.81 -1.70 -5.15
CA VAL A 80 6.21 -0.43 -5.52
C VAL A 80 4.89 -0.19 -4.78
N LEU A 81 4.78 0.98 -4.14
CA LEU A 81 3.57 1.44 -3.48
C LEU A 81 3.20 2.86 -3.93
N ARG A 82 2.09 2.99 -4.67
CA ARG A 82 1.54 4.27 -5.12
C ARG A 82 0.23 4.58 -4.43
N LEU A 83 0.23 5.53 -3.51
CA LEU A 83 -0.95 6.02 -2.79
C LEU A 83 -1.19 7.53 -3.00
N ASN A 84 -0.40 8.18 -3.86
CA ASN A 84 -0.51 9.61 -4.13
C ASN A 84 -1.87 10.01 -4.71
N ASP A 85 -2.20 11.30 -4.63
CA ASP A 85 -3.46 11.86 -5.16
C ASP A 85 -4.69 11.16 -4.57
N ASN A 86 -4.77 11.16 -3.23
CA ASN A 86 -5.88 10.64 -2.44
C ASN A 86 -6.17 11.61 -1.26
N GLN A 87 -6.96 11.18 -0.27
CA GLN A 87 -7.32 11.97 0.92
C GLN A 87 -6.91 11.25 2.21
N LEU A 88 -5.79 10.51 2.16
CA LEU A 88 -5.27 9.77 3.32
C LEU A 88 -4.79 10.73 4.40
N ILE A 89 -4.96 10.36 5.66
CA ILE A 89 -4.69 11.17 6.84
C ILE A 89 -3.74 10.47 7.81
N GLN A 90 -3.31 11.20 8.84
CA GLN A 90 -2.39 10.76 9.90
C GLN A 90 -0.96 10.48 9.41
N THR A 91 -0.18 9.79 10.23
CA THR A 91 1.24 9.50 10.02
C THR A 91 1.44 8.31 9.10
N ILE A 92 2.61 8.25 8.48
CA ILE A 92 3.06 7.09 7.72
C ILE A 92 3.44 5.99 8.73
N PRO A 93 2.93 4.76 8.59
CA PRO A 93 3.32 3.62 9.40
C PRO A 93 4.83 3.37 9.30
N THR A 94 5.52 3.16 10.42
CA THR A 94 6.96 2.86 10.43
C THR A 94 7.23 1.48 9.82
N GLU A 95 6.24 0.58 9.83
CA GLU A 95 6.28 -0.75 9.26
C GLU A 95 6.56 -0.72 7.75
N LEU A 96 6.12 0.31 7.02
CA LEU A 96 6.46 0.46 5.60
C LEU A 96 7.96 0.63 5.36
N GLY A 97 8.67 1.22 6.33
CA GLY A 97 10.13 1.34 6.27
C GLY A 97 10.88 0.04 6.55
N THR A 98 10.18 -1.02 6.98
CA THR A 98 10.78 -2.35 7.19
C THR A 98 10.75 -3.23 5.94
N LEU A 99 10.07 -2.77 4.87
CA LEU A 99 9.95 -3.49 3.61
C LEU A 99 11.28 -3.43 2.85
N SER A 100 12.06 -4.51 2.95
CA SER A 100 13.43 -4.56 2.41
C SER A 100 13.52 -4.50 0.88
N LEU A 101 12.43 -4.82 0.17
CA LEU A 101 12.36 -4.81 -1.28
C LEU A 101 11.67 -3.56 -1.85
N LEU A 102 11.16 -2.66 -1.00
CA LEU A 102 10.41 -1.49 -1.47
C LEU A 102 11.37 -0.49 -2.13
N GLU A 103 11.19 -0.26 -3.42
CA GLU A 103 12.02 0.63 -4.24
C GLU A 103 11.32 1.97 -4.50
N GLU A 104 10.00 1.95 -4.65
CA GLU A 104 9.20 3.12 -5.00
C GLU A 104 8.05 3.34 -4.01
N LEU A 105 8.01 4.52 -3.39
CA LEU A 105 6.96 4.92 -2.45
C LEU A 105 6.44 6.33 -2.77
N TYR A 106 5.21 6.40 -3.29
CA TYR A 106 4.57 7.67 -3.66
C TYR A 106 3.39 7.96 -2.74
N LEU A 107 3.52 9.01 -1.94
CA LEU A 107 2.52 9.41 -0.93
C LEU A 107 2.01 10.85 -1.09
N PHE A 108 2.53 11.59 -2.07
CA PHE A 108 2.21 13.00 -2.28
C PHE A 108 0.74 13.27 -2.57
N ASN A 109 0.32 14.54 -2.41
CA ASN A 109 -1.07 14.94 -2.60
C ASN A 109 -2.05 14.09 -1.79
N ASN A 110 -1.75 13.97 -0.49
CA ASN A 110 -2.63 13.44 0.56
C ASN A 110 -2.66 14.44 1.73
N ASN A 111 -3.45 14.13 2.76
CA ASN A 111 -3.56 14.90 4.00
C ASN A 111 -2.74 14.25 5.15
N LEU A 112 -1.63 13.59 4.80
CA LEU A 112 -0.72 12.97 5.76
C LEU A 112 -0.02 14.04 6.63
N SER A 113 0.27 13.68 7.86
CA SER A 113 0.87 14.56 8.87
C SER A 113 2.05 13.88 9.57
N GLY A 114 2.95 14.65 10.18
CA GLY A 114 4.15 14.12 10.81
C GLY A 114 5.31 13.96 9.83
N SER A 115 6.48 13.57 10.34
CA SER A 115 7.68 13.37 9.54
C SER A 115 7.70 11.98 8.90
N MET A 116 8.44 11.83 7.80
CA MET A 116 8.74 10.51 7.27
C MET A 116 9.49 9.66 8.31
N PRO A 117 9.07 8.41 8.58
CA PRO A 117 9.82 7.50 9.44
C PRO A 117 11.25 7.31 8.95
N GLN A 118 12.21 7.23 9.88
CA GLN A 118 13.62 7.04 9.53
C GLN A 118 13.84 5.76 8.72
N GLU A 119 13.08 4.72 9.03
CA GLU A 119 13.08 3.44 8.34
C GLU A 119 12.68 3.61 6.86
N ALA A 120 11.65 4.42 6.59
CA ALA A 120 11.22 4.73 5.23
C ALA A 120 12.21 5.67 4.52
N CYS A 121 12.88 6.56 5.26
CA CYS A 121 13.96 7.39 4.72
C CYS A 121 15.17 6.58 4.23
N ASN A 122 15.43 5.40 4.81
CA ASN A 122 16.54 4.55 4.38
C ASN A 122 16.31 3.93 2.98
N LEU A 123 15.06 3.79 2.53
CA LEU A 123 14.68 3.31 1.19
C LEU A 123 15.24 4.21 0.07
N ARG A 124 15.55 5.47 0.37
CA ARG A 124 16.23 6.40 -0.56
C ARG A 124 17.58 5.91 -1.04
N THR A 125 18.30 5.23 -0.17
CA THR A 125 19.75 5.08 -0.30
C THR A 125 20.16 3.89 -1.13
N THR A 126 19.26 2.94 -1.36
CA THR A 126 19.61 1.66 -2.00
C THR A 126 19.41 1.68 -3.51
N ASN A 127 18.33 2.26 -4.05
CA ASN A 127 18.00 2.11 -5.49
C ASN A 127 17.51 3.39 -6.22
N GLY A 128 17.65 4.59 -5.65
CA GLY A 128 17.24 5.84 -6.34
C GLY A 128 15.73 6.09 -6.37
N GLY A 129 14.97 5.46 -5.46
CA GLY A 129 13.54 5.64 -5.29
C GLY A 129 13.15 7.11 -5.09
N LEU A 130 12.26 7.61 -5.96
CA LEU A 130 11.70 8.96 -5.88
C LEU A 130 10.63 9.02 -4.79
N LEU A 131 11.00 9.51 -3.60
CA LEU A 131 10.05 9.88 -2.56
C LEU A 131 9.43 11.24 -2.87
N SER A 132 8.63 11.31 -3.93
CA SER A 132 8.01 12.59 -4.30
C SER A 132 7.10 13.08 -3.16
N SER A 133 7.39 14.32 -2.72
CA SER A 133 6.79 15.24 -1.73
C SER A 133 7.13 15.15 -0.24
N LEU A 134 7.51 14.00 0.32
CA LEU A 134 8.10 13.95 1.69
C LEU A 134 9.63 13.98 1.63
N ASP A 135 10.15 14.34 0.45
CA ASP A 135 11.56 14.42 0.15
C ASP A 135 12.32 15.44 1.03
N ALA A 136 11.60 16.36 1.68
CA ALA A 136 12.17 17.37 2.58
C ALA A 136 12.32 16.91 4.04
N ASP A 137 11.66 15.82 4.44
CA ASP A 137 11.60 15.38 5.85
C ASP A 137 12.70 14.39 6.24
N CYS A 138 13.31 13.70 5.27
CA CYS A 138 14.49 12.88 5.50
C CYS A 138 15.73 13.77 5.58
N LYS A 139 15.85 14.58 6.64
CA LYS A 139 17.10 15.25 6.94
C LYS A 139 18.14 14.19 7.30
N SER A 140 19.22 14.15 6.52
CA SER A 140 20.45 13.46 6.90
C SER A 140 21.01 14.12 8.15
N GLU A 141 20.84 13.53 9.32
CA GLU A 141 21.85 13.71 10.37
C GLU A 141 23.04 12.83 9.98
N VAL A 142 24.04 13.50 9.43
CA VAL A 142 25.43 13.00 9.31
C VAL A 142 26.00 12.82 10.71
#